data_AF-A0A4Y9MY92-F1
#
_entry.id   AF-A0A4Y9MY92-F1
#
_cell.length_a   1.000
_cell.length_b   1.000
_cell.length_c   1.000
_cell.angle_alpha   90.00
_cell.angle_beta   90.00
_cell.angle_gamma   90.00
#
_symmetry.space_group_name_H-M   'P 1'
#
loop_
_entity.id
_entity.type
_entity.pdbx_description
1 polymer ?
#
loop_
_entity_poly.entity_id
_entity_poly.type
_entity_poly.pdbx_seq_one_letter_code
_entity_poly.pdbx_strand_id
1 'polypeptide(L)'
;MSRSSHAIRTTLIAAMGAAGLLLGGASPASAQPAPPPPPPPGCTAGDLAQASGTVGTAMAGYLFTHPEVNNFFTSLRGLPNEEVRGRVQDYMTANRQVEAEINGIRQPLTELRSRCDAPAPAGPLGPP
;
A
#
# COMPACT_ATOMS: atom_id res chain seq x y z
N MET A 1 -29.32 -11.31 -36.13
CA MET A 1 -30.20 -11.55 -34.97
C MET A 1 -29.65 -12.71 -34.16
N SER A 2 -29.21 -12.47 -32.93
CA SER A 2 -29.15 -13.48 -31.86
C SER A 2 -29.12 -12.73 -30.53
N ARG A 3 -30.22 -12.82 -29.78
CA ARG A 3 -30.40 -12.18 -28.47
C ARG A 3 -29.98 -13.19 -27.41
N SER A 4 -28.85 -12.97 -26.75
CA SER A 4 -28.51 -13.69 -25.52
C SER A 4 -29.05 -12.91 -24.33
N SER A 5 -30.18 -13.38 -23.81
CA SER A 5 -30.83 -12.88 -22.60
C SER A 5 -30.03 -13.28 -21.36
N HIS A 6 -29.25 -12.37 -20.80
CA HIS A 6 -28.78 -12.52 -19.42
C HIS A 6 -29.90 -12.10 -18.47
N ALA A 7 -30.61 -13.10 -17.94
CA ALA A 7 -31.62 -12.92 -16.92
C ALA A 7 -30.98 -12.34 -15.65
N ILE A 8 -31.26 -11.06 -15.42
CA ILE A 8 -30.96 -10.33 -14.17
C ILE A 8 -31.80 -10.97 -13.07
N ARG A 9 -31.16 -11.74 -12.18
CA ARG A 9 -31.80 -12.24 -10.95
C ARG A 9 -31.70 -11.15 -9.88
N THR A 10 -32.62 -10.20 -9.93
CA THR A 10 -32.90 -9.25 -8.84
C THR A 10 -33.62 -10.00 -7.73
N THR A 11 -32.89 -10.39 -6.68
CA THR A 11 -33.55 -10.93 -5.47
C THR A 11 -33.84 -9.77 -4.51
N LEU A 12 -35.02 -9.18 -4.69
CA LEU A 12 -35.68 -8.41 -3.63
C LEU A 12 -36.21 -9.41 -2.59
N ILE A 13 -35.72 -9.35 -1.35
CA ILE A 13 -36.45 -9.87 -0.20
C ILE A 13 -36.77 -8.67 0.68
N ALA A 14 -37.98 -8.16 0.49
CA ALA A 14 -38.60 -7.16 1.32
C ALA A 14 -38.96 -7.76 2.70
N ALA A 15 -38.80 -6.92 3.72
CA ALA A 15 -39.02 -7.19 5.12
C ALA A 15 -40.48 -7.56 5.45
N MET A 16 -40.67 -8.54 6.34
CA MET A 16 -41.84 -8.70 7.21
C MET A 16 -41.42 -9.50 8.44
N GLY A 17 -41.67 -8.97 9.64
CA GLY A 17 -41.55 -9.76 10.88
C GLY A 17 -41.46 -8.92 12.14
N ALA A 18 -42.57 -8.88 12.87
CA ALA A 18 -42.82 -8.14 14.10
C ALA A 18 -41.92 -8.51 15.30
N ALA A 19 -41.96 -7.63 16.30
CA ALA A 19 -41.41 -7.79 17.64
C ALA A 19 -41.64 -9.19 18.25
N GLY A 20 -40.58 -9.77 18.83
CA GLY A 20 -40.62 -10.96 19.65
C GLY A 20 -39.63 -10.84 20.81
N LEU A 21 -40.16 -10.76 22.03
CA LEU A 21 -39.42 -10.81 23.29
C LEU A 21 -38.75 -12.19 23.50
N LEU A 22 -37.47 -12.14 23.87
CA LEU A 22 -36.66 -13.07 24.68
C LEU A 22 -37.21 -14.48 24.96
N LEU A 23 -36.47 -15.51 24.53
CA LEU A 23 -35.95 -16.65 25.33
C LEU A 23 -35.48 -17.80 24.43
N GLY A 24 -34.21 -18.22 24.58
CA GLY A 24 -33.76 -19.58 24.29
C GLY A 24 -33.53 -19.94 22.82
N GLY A 25 -32.30 -19.73 22.34
CA GLY A 25 -31.84 -20.32 21.09
C GLY A 25 -30.37 -20.00 20.90
N ALA A 26 -29.50 -20.98 21.17
CA ALA A 26 -28.10 -20.92 20.82
C ALA A 26 -27.96 -20.95 19.28
N SER A 27 -28.23 -19.82 18.64
CA SER A 27 -27.61 -19.55 17.35
C SER A 27 -26.12 -19.44 17.63
N PRO A 28 -25.23 -20.16 16.93
CA PRO A 28 -23.86 -19.71 16.86
C PRO A 28 -23.98 -18.35 16.16
N ALA A 29 -24.00 -17.28 16.95
CA ALA A 29 -23.65 -15.97 16.46
C ALA A 29 -22.33 -16.23 15.74
N SER A 30 -22.36 -16.19 14.41
CA SER A 30 -21.15 -16.16 13.62
C SER A 30 -20.39 -14.97 14.19
N ALA A 31 -19.43 -15.24 15.06
CA ALA A 31 -18.57 -14.23 15.62
C ALA A 31 -17.75 -13.75 14.43
N GLN A 32 -18.29 -12.78 13.68
CA GLN A 32 -17.46 -12.00 12.77
C GLN A 32 -16.31 -11.51 13.64
N PRO A 33 -15.06 -11.81 13.25
CA PRO A 33 -13.91 -11.26 13.93
C PRO A 33 -14.13 -9.76 14.08
N ALA A 34 -13.94 -9.25 15.31
CA ALA A 34 -14.00 -7.82 15.52
C ALA A 34 -13.08 -7.14 14.47
N PRO A 35 -13.52 -6.04 13.84
CA PRO A 35 -12.67 -5.35 12.87
C PRO A 35 -11.33 -5.03 13.53
N PRO A 36 -10.22 -5.15 12.79
CA PRO A 36 -8.91 -4.84 13.34
C PRO A 36 -8.91 -3.40 13.87
N PRO A 37 -8.13 -3.13 14.94
CA PRO A 37 -8.01 -1.77 15.45
C PRO A 37 -7.53 -0.84 14.32
N PRO A 38 -8.00 0.43 14.30
CA PRO A 38 -7.55 1.39 13.31
C PRO A 38 -6.02 1.58 13.41
N PRO A 39 -5.33 1.85 12.29
CA PRO A 39 -3.90 2.09 12.31
C PRO A 39 -3.57 3.32 13.17
N PRO A 40 -2.35 3.38 13.74
CA PRO A 40 -1.86 4.59 14.41
C PRO A 40 -2.00 5.83 13.50
N PRO A 41 -2.22 7.03 14.06
CA PRO A 41 -2.21 8.27 13.29
C PRO A 41 -0.92 8.40 12.46
N GLY A 42 -1.03 8.75 11.17
CA GLY A 42 0.12 8.90 10.28
C GLY A 42 0.66 7.59 9.69
N CYS A 43 -0.04 6.46 9.89
CA CYS A 43 0.28 5.13 9.37
C CYS A 43 -0.83 4.54 8.49
N THR A 44 -1.62 5.39 7.84
CA THR A 44 -2.70 4.96 6.94
C THR A 44 -2.18 4.74 5.51
N ALA A 45 -3.01 4.09 4.68
CA ALA A 45 -2.76 4.03 3.23
C ALA A 45 -2.71 5.44 2.59
N GLY A 46 -3.45 6.41 3.14
CA GLY A 46 -3.40 7.81 2.68
C GLY A 46 -2.03 8.45 2.94
N ASP A 47 -1.45 8.20 4.11
CA ASP A 47 -0.12 8.69 4.46
C ASP A 47 0.97 8.10 3.54
N LEU A 48 0.86 6.81 3.23
CA LEU A 48 1.73 6.15 2.26
C LEU A 48 1.60 6.73 0.85
N ALA A 49 0.36 6.96 0.39
CA ALA A 49 0.11 7.56 -0.91
C ALA A 49 0.69 8.99 -0.98
N GLN A 50 0.49 9.80 0.06
CA GLN A 50 1.03 11.16 0.14
C GLN A 50 2.57 11.18 0.12
N ALA A 51 3.21 10.31 0.92
CA ALA A 51 4.67 10.18 0.91
C ALA A 51 5.18 9.73 -0.47
N SER A 52 4.53 8.74 -1.08
CA SER A 52 4.88 8.25 -2.42
C SER A 52 4.77 9.34 -3.48
N GLY A 53 3.70 10.14 -3.44
CA GLY A 53 3.51 11.27 -4.35
C GLY A 53 4.61 12.33 -4.19
N THR A 54 4.94 12.68 -2.95
CA THR A 54 6.02 13.65 -2.64
C THR A 54 7.37 13.17 -3.18
N VAL A 55 7.73 11.90 -2.93
CA VAL A 55 8.95 11.28 -3.46
C VAL A 55 8.93 11.26 -4.98
N GLY A 56 7.80 10.92 -5.61
CA GLY A 56 7.64 10.90 -7.06
C GLY A 56 7.87 12.26 -7.71
N THR A 57 7.29 13.32 -7.15
CA THR A 57 7.49 14.70 -7.64
C THR A 57 8.95 15.15 -7.49
N ALA A 58 9.56 14.90 -6.32
CA ALA A 58 10.97 15.24 -6.09
C ALA A 58 11.91 14.46 -7.03
N MET A 59 11.63 13.17 -7.26
CA MET A 59 12.39 12.35 -8.19
C MET A 59 12.25 12.86 -9.63
N ALA A 60 11.06 13.27 -10.06
CA ALA A 60 10.88 13.86 -11.38
C ALA A 60 11.73 15.13 -11.55
N GLY A 61 11.71 16.03 -10.56
CA GLY A 61 12.56 17.23 -10.55
C GLY A 61 14.05 16.88 -10.68
N TYR A 62 14.52 15.91 -9.88
CA TYR A 62 15.90 15.43 -9.93
C TYR A 62 16.27 14.87 -11.31
N LEU A 63 15.44 13.99 -11.88
CA LEU A 63 15.73 13.38 -13.18
C LEU A 63 15.75 14.41 -14.32
N PHE A 64 14.91 15.44 -14.28
CA PHE A 64 14.94 16.50 -15.29
C PHE A 64 16.19 17.38 -15.22
N THR A 65 16.85 17.49 -14.06
CA THR A 65 18.11 18.24 -13.91
C THR A 65 19.36 17.35 -14.03
N HIS A 66 19.20 16.02 -14.08
CA HIS A 66 20.28 15.03 -14.18
C HIS A 66 20.07 14.15 -15.42
N PRO A 67 20.32 14.68 -16.64
CA PRO A 67 19.99 13.99 -17.89
C PRO A 67 20.68 12.63 -18.03
N GLU A 68 21.90 12.48 -17.53
CA GLU A 68 22.63 11.21 -17.48
C GLU A 68 21.94 10.16 -16.59
N VAL A 69 21.45 10.55 -15.42
CA VAL A 69 20.71 9.66 -14.51
C VAL A 69 19.36 9.29 -15.12
N ASN A 70 18.67 10.27 -15.72
CA ASN A 70 17.42 10.04 -16.43
C ASN A 70 17.57 9.07 -17.61
N ASN A 71 18.62 9.23 -18.41
CA ASN A 71 18.93 8.33 -19.51
C ASN A 71 19.23 6.91 -19.01
N PHE A 72 19.98 6.78 -17.91
CA PHE A 72 20.22 5.48 -17.27
C PHE A 72 18.90 4.80 -16.89
N PHE A 73 18.05 5.42 -16.07
CA PHE A 73 16.77 4.82 -15.67
C PHE A 73 15.82 4.58 -16.86
N THR A 74 15.86 5.44 -17.88
CA THR A 74 15.10 5.28 -19.13
C THR A 74 15.54 4.04 -19.92
N SER A 75 16.84 3.72 -19.91
CA SER A 75 17.40 2.56 -20.61
C SER A 75 16.98 1.22 -19.99
N LEU A 76 16.50 1.21 -18.75
CA LEU A 76 16.09 -0.01 -18.04
C LEU A 76 14.72 -0.54 -18.49
N ARG A 77 13.98 0.20 -19.33
CA ARG A 77 12.64 -0.19 -19.77
C ARG A 77 12.67 -1.51 -20.55
N GLY A 78 11.77 -2.41 -20.19
CA GLY A 78 11.59 -3.70 -20.85
C GLY A 78 12.55 -4.81 -20.38
N LEU A 79 13.48 -4.49 -19.47
CA LEU A 79 14.35 -5.50 -18.86
C LEU A 79 13.62 -6.31 -17.78
N PRO A 80 14.00 -7.58 -17.54
CA PRO A 80 13.54 -8.34 -16.38
C PRO A 80 13.92 -7.65 -15.06
N ASN A 81 13.09 -7.77 -14.02
CA ASN A 81 13.29 -7.09 -12.73
C ASN A 81 14.66 -7.38 -12.10
N GLU A 82 15.16 -8.60 -12.25
CA GLU A 82 16.42 -9.08 -11.70
C GLU A 82 17.60 -8.38 -12.39
N GLU A 83 17.50 -8.19 -13.71
CA GLU A 83 18.49 -7.43 -14.48
C GLU A 83 18.44 -5.94 -14.14
N VAL A 84 17.24 -5.36 -13.99
CA VAL A 84 17.05 -3.99 -13.52
C VAL A 84 17.74 -3.79 -12.17
N ARG A 85 17.53 -4.70 -11.21
CA ARG A 85 18.12 -4.61 -9.87
C ARG A 85 19.66 -4.63 -9.95
N GLY A 86 20.24 -5.56 -10.71
CA GLY A 86 21.69 -5.64 -10.90
C GLY A 86 22.27 -4.35 -11.48
N ARG A 87 21.70 -3.87 -12.59
CA ARG A 87 22.16 -2.64 -13.27
C ARG A 87 22.06 -1.40 -12.38
N VAL A 88 20.98 -1.26 -11.60
CA VAL A 88 20.83 -0.16 -10.64
C VAL A 88 21.90 -0.25 -9.56
N GLN A 89 22.18 -1.44 -9.03
CA GLN A 89 23.21 -1.61 -8.00
C GLN A 89 24.61 -1.27 -8.49
N ASP A 90 24.96 -1.70 -9.71
CA ASP A 90 26.23 -1.35 -10.34
C ASP A 90 26.35 0.17 -10.56
N TYR A 91 25.26 0.79 -11.05
CA TYR A 91 25.21 2.23 -11.27
C TYR A 91 25.38 3.02 -9.97
N MET A 92 24.71 2.65 -8.89
CA MET A 92 24.85 3.32 -7.59
C MET A 92 26.26 3.15 -7.01
N THR A 93 26.84 1.95 -7.12
CA THR A 93 28.22 1.67 -6.69
C THR A 93 29.23 2.56 -7.41
N ALA A 94 29.04 2.77 -8.72
CA ALA A 94 29.86 3.67 -9.52
C ALA A 94 29.57 5.16 -9.28
N ASN A 95 28.37 5.52 -8.82
CA ASN A 95 27.89 6.89 -8.69
C ASN A 95 27.40 7.18 -7.25
N ARG A 96 28.33 7.15 -6.29
CA ARG A 96 28.01 7.30 -4.85
C ARG A 96 27.30 8.61 -4.48
N GLN A 97 27.56 9.69 -5.22
CA GLN A 97 26.84 10.95 -5.04
C GLN A 97 25.37 10.81 -5.45
N VAL A 98 25.10 10.27 -6.65
CA VAL A 98 23.74 10.02 -7.14
C VAL A 98 22.96 9.12 -6.19
N GLU A 99 23.62 8.10 -5.65
CA GLU A 99 23.02 7.24 -4.63
C GLU A 99 22.63 8.02 -3.37
N ALA A 100 23.50 8.88 -2.86
CA ALA A 100 23.20 9.71 -1.69
C ALA A 100 22.02 10.65 -1.95
N GLU A 101 21.96 11.26 -3.13
CA GLU A 101 20.88 12.17 -3.54
C GLU A 101 19.55 11.43 -3.69
N ILE A 102 19.54 10.28 -4.37
CA ILE A 102 18.35 9.43 -4.52
C ILE A 102 17.88 8.90 -3.16
N ASN A 103 18.80 8.53 -2.26
CA ASN A 103 18.46 8.13 -0.89
C ASN A 103 17.86 9.30 -0.10
N GLY A 104 18.36 10.53 -0.31
CA GLY A 104 17.78 11.76 0.21
C GLY A 104 16.34 11.97 -0.25
N ILE A 105 16.08 11.80 -1.56
CA ILE A 105 14.74 11.93 -2.14
C ILE A 105 13.76 10.89 -1.56
N ARG A 106 14.23 9.68 -1.23
CA ARG A 106 13.41 8.58 -0.71
C ARG A 106 13.17 8.64 0.80
N GLN A 107 13.79 9.57 1.54
CA GLN A 107 13.67 9.66 2.99
C GLN A 107 12.23 9.65 3.52
N PRO A 108 11.23 10.33 2.92
CA PRO A 108 9.85 10.31 3.43
C PRO A 108 9.25 8.91 3.53
N LEU A 109 9.59 8.01 2.61
CA LEU A 109 9.12 6.61 2.63
C LEU A 109 9.87 5.78 3.67
N THR A 110 11.18 6.01 3.81
CA THR A 110 11.99 5.36 4.85
C THR A 110 11.51 5.75 6.25
N GLU A 111 11.18 7.02 6.46
CA GLU A 111 10.68 7.53 7.73
C GLU A 111 9.24 7.08 8.03
N LEU A 112 8.41 6.92 6.99
CA LEU A 112 7.10 6.29 7.16
C LEU A 112 7.22 4.83 7.57
N ARG A 113 8.13 4.09 6.94
CA ARG A 113 8.41 2.71 7.32
C ARG A 113 8.96 2.62 8.74
N SER A 114 9.96 3.42 9.10
CA SER A 114 10.61 3.36 10.42
C SER A 114 9.61 3.55 11.56
N ARG A 115 8.65 4.47 11.41
CA ARG A 115 7.65 4.77 12.43
C ARG A 115 6.43 3.82 12.43
N CYS A 116 6.07 3.24 11.28
CA CYS A 116 4.83 2.46 11.14
C CYS A 116 5.04 0.94 11.12
N ASP A 117 6.23 0.47 10.73
CA ASP A 117 6.62 -0.95 10.79
C ASP A 117 7.34 -1.30 12.11
N ALA A 118 7.44 -0.35 13.05
CA ALA A 118 7.93 -0.61 14.40
C ALA A 118 6.94 -1.55 15.13
N PRO A 119 7.41 -2.63 15.80
CA PRO A 119 6.57 -3.37 16.72
C PRO A 119 5.97 -2.38 17.72
N ALA A 120 4.65 -2.47 17.98
CA ALA A 120 4.03 -1.65 19.01
C ALA A 120 4.88 -1.71 20.29
N PRO A 121 5.14 -0.59 20.99
CA PRO A 121 5.89 -0.63 22.24
C PRO A 121 5.23 -1.67 23.15
N ALA A 122 6.05 -2.53 23.76
CA ALA A 122 5.60 -3.58 24.67
C ALA A 122 4.91 -2.94 25.89
N GLY A 123 3.63 -2.62 25.73
CA GLY A 123 2.71 -2.31 26.81
C GLY A 123 1.99 -3.58 27.26
N PRO A 124 1.11 -3.49 28.27
CA PRO A 124 0.40 -4.65 28.85
C PRO A 124 -0.48 -5.44 27.87
N LEU A 125 -0.57 -5.01 26.61
CA LEU A 125 -1.38 -5.57 25.53
C LEU A 125 -0.58 -5.84 24.24
N GLY A 126 0.76 -5.84 24.29
CA GLY A 126 1.57 -6.39 23.19
C GLY A 126 1.45 -7.92 23.12
N PRO A 127 1.63 -8.57 21.95
CA PRO A 127 1.59 -10.03 21.86
C PRO A 127 2.74 -10.64 22.68
N PRO A 128 2.64 -11.92 23.11
CA PRO A 128 3.73 -12.59 23.82
C PRO A 128 5.02 -12.62 23.00
#